data_AF-A0A9P0KXJ9-F1
#
_entry.id   AF-A0A9P0KXJ9-F1
#
_cell.length_a   1.000
_cell.length_b   1.000
_cell.length_c   1.000
_cell.angle_alpha   90.00
_cell.angle_beta   90.00
_cell.angle_gamma   90.00
#
_symmetry.space_group_name_H-M   'P 1'
#
loop_
_entity.id
_entity.type
_entity.pdbx_description
1 polymer ?
#
loop_
_entity_poly.entity_id
_entity_poly.type
_entity_poly.pdbx_seq_one_letter_code
_entity_poly.pdbx_strand_id
1 'polypeptide(L)'
;MAQLCNKLQLAEKEGEKKEKKKALNQNEKLTSTLQQPEQYMGSLLRHVIIITHKTQRQEQTSCSRRTSEGSLIYRRMLEERRQPLLNYVGMDCHESRGHQTSRHDILEDIACQDGMDKKAFLTMARYKCKGLRSNWADANMKLALAAVRSRKMKIYTASKHYNVPRRTLIRYLQENKETKSTLGRKPLLNPEDEKILESLWDKAATPANVKAGFEATGIFPFNPDRILEEVYAPSIPTHNFAEPGASPSENQENGDTNDSDATNLLIPPQENEDTNESDVTDASGNSPYPLPNEDKGNSNPSNAKQSVVLQLQTTPLMIIHSTQIKKIYRTL
;
A
#
# COMPACT_ATOMS: atom_id res chain seq x y z
N MET A 1 -47.07 -44.43 10.18
CA MET A 1 -45.66 -44.15 10.59
C MET A 1 -44.65 -44.70 9.59
N ALA A 2 -44.61 -46.01 9.27
CA ALA A 2 -43.63 -46.58 8.33
C ALA A 2 -43.65 -45.94 6.92
N GLN A 3 -44.84 -45.69 6.36
CA GLN A 3 -44.97 -45.02 5.05
C GLN A 3 -44.46 -43.57 5.04
N LEU A 4 -44.56 -42.87 6.18
CA LEU A 4 -44.05 -41.50 6.35
C LEU A 4 -42.52 -41.48 6.44
N CYS A 5 -41.93 -42.48 7.11
CA CYS A 5 -40.49 -42.63 7.23
C CYS A 5 -39.82 -42.90 5.87
N ASN A 6 -40.40 -43.77 5.04
CA ASN A 6 -39.90 -44.02 3.69
C ASN A 6 -39.99 -42.79 2.78
N LYS A 7 -41.05 -41.97 2.91
CA LYS A 7 -41.18 -40.72 2.14
C LYS A 7 -40.12 -39.69 2.53
N LEU A 8 -39.77 -39.58 3.81
CA LEU A 8 -38.70 -38.69 4.28
C LEU A 8 -37.32 -39.13 3.78
N GLN A 9 -37.00 -40.43 3.84
CA GLN A 9 -35.72 -40.95 3.33
C GLN A 9 -35.55 -40.75 1.82
N LEU A 10 -36.63 -40.81 1.04
CA LEU A 10 -36.58 -40.53 -0.39
C LEU A 10 -36.35 -39.04 -0.67
N ALA A 11 -36.96 -38.14 0.09
CA ALA A 11 -36.76 -36.70 -0.04
C ALA A 11 -35.32 -36.27 0.27
N GLU A 12 -34.69 -36.86 1.29
CA GLU A 12 -33.28 -36.61 1.62
C GLU A 12 -32.34 -37.04 0.50
N LYS A 13 -32.56 -38.24 -0.08
CA LYS A 13 -31.75 -38.74 -1.20
C LYS A 13 -31.88 -37.89 -2.47
N GLU A 14 -33.05 -37.29 -2.71
CA GLU A 14 -33.23 -36.36 -3.83
C GLU A 14 -32.54 -35.01 -3.59
N GLY A 15 -32.49 -34.54 -2.35
CA GLY A 15 -31.74 -33.35 -1.95
C GLY A 15 -30.25 -33.49 -2.23
N GLU A 16 -29.64 -34.59 -1.76
CA GLU A 16 -28.20 -34.86 -1.96
C GLU A 16 -27.82 -34.97 -3.45
N LYS A 17 -28.67 -35.57 -4.28
CA LYS A 17 -28.43 -35.67 -5.73
C LYS A 17 -28.43 -34.31 -6.41
N LYS A 18 -29.33 -33.41 -6.01
CA LYS A 18 -29.39 -32.03 -6.55
C LYS A 18 -28.17 -31.22 -6.14
N GLU A 19 -27.70 -31.39 -4.91
CA GLU A 19 -26.51 -30.69 -4.41
C GLU A 19 -25.22 -31.16 -5.09
N LYS A 20 -25.03 -32.49 -5.23
CA LYS A 20 -23.89 -33.05 -5.98
C LYS A 20 -23.86 -32.61 -7.44
N LYS A 21 -25.02 -32.49 -8.09
CA LYS A 21 -25.11 -32.02 -9.48
C LYS A 21 -24.77 -30.52 -9.61
N LYS A 22 -25.11 -29.70 -8.62
CA LYS A 22 -24.69 -28.29 -8.56
C LYS A 22 -23.18 -28.16 -8.36
N ALA A 23 -22.59 -28.97 -7.48
CA ALA A 23 -21.15 -28.98 -7.24
C ALA A 23 -20.35 -29.42 -8.48
N LEU A 24 -20.83 -30.43 -9.22
CA LEU A 24 -20.18 -30.88 -10.46
C LEU A 24 -20.15 -29.78 -11.54
N ASN A 25 -21.27 -29.07 -11.72
CA ASN A 25 -21.38 -27.99 -12.70
C ASN A 25 -20.49 -26.78 -12.33
N GLN A 26 -20.38 -26.45 -11.04
CA GLN A 26 -19.45 -25.40 -10.59
C GLN A 26 -17.99 -25.77 -10.87
N ASN A 27 -17.59 -27.03 -10.70
CA ASN A 27 -16.25 -27.49 -11.03
C ASN A 27 -15.97 -27.46 -12.53
N GLU A 28 -16.91 -27.90 -13.38
CA GLU A 28 -16.75 -27.80 -14.85
C GLU A 28 -16.53 -26.35 -15.31
N LYS A 29 -17.27 -25.40 -14.73
CA LYS A 29 -17.14 -23.96 -15.01
C LYS A 29 -15.78 -23.40 -14.58
N LEU A 30 -15.22 -23.87 -13.46
CA LEU A 30 -13.88 -23.47 -13.02
C LEU A 30 -12.79 -24.06 -13.91
N THR A 31 -12.92 -25.32 -14.34
CA THR A 31 -11.95 -25.94 -15.24
C THR A 31 -11.95 -25.35 -16.66
N SER A 32 -13.10 -24.94 -17.20
CA SER A 32 -13.13 -24.29 -18.53
C SER A 32 -12.47 -22.91 -18.53
N THR A 33 -12.37 -22.26 -17.36
CA THR A 33 -11.74 -20.95 -17.21
C THR A 33 -10.20 -21.05 -17.15
N LEU A 34 -9.64 -22.22 -16.82
CA LEU A 34 -8.20 -22.46 -16.71
C LEU A 34 -7.51 -22.86 -18.03
N GLN A 35 -8.25 -23.04 -19.11
CA GLN A 35 -7.72 -23.62 -20.36
C GLN A 35 -7.12 -22.58 -21.34
N GLN A 36 -6.92 -21.34 -20.90
CA GLN A 36 -6.28 -20.27 -21.68
C GLN A 36 -5.13 -19.59 -20.90
N PRO A 37 -4.12 -20.32 -20.39
CA PRO A 37 -3.03 -19.72 -19.61
C PRO A 37 -2.19 -18.72 -20.43
N GLU A 38 -2.16 -18.84 -21.76
CA GLU A 38 -1.37 -17.96 -22.63
C GLU A 38 -1.97 -16.55 -22.75
N GLN A 39 -3.30 -16.41 -22.72
CA GLN A 39 -3.93 -15.09 -22.80
C GLN A 39 -3.79 -14.30 -21.48
N TYR A 40 -3.75 -14.99 -20.34
CA TYR A 40 -3.66 -14.35 -19.03
C TYR A 40 -2.25 -13.83 -18.74
N MET A 41 -1.21 -14.58 -19.13
CA MET A 41 0.18 -14.14 -18.99
C MET A 41 0.47 -12.88 -19.82
N GLY A 42 -0.07 -12.78 -21.04
CA GLY A 42 0.06 -11.57 -21.87
C GLY A 42 -0.65 -10.34 -21.29
N SER A 43 -1.77 -10.53 -20.59
CA SER A 43 -2.49 -9.43 -19.90
C SER A 43 -1.74 -8.92 -18.67
N LEU A 44 -1.18 -9.84 -17.87
CA LEU A 44 -0.37 -9.49 -16.70
C LEU A 44 0.93 -8.77 -17.08
N LEU A 45 1.62 -9.22 -18.13
CA LEU A 45 2.81 -8.53 -18.66
C LEU A 45 2.50 -7.10 -19.10
N ARG A 46 1.38 -6.87 -19.80
CA ARG A 46 0.94 -5.52 -20.18
C ARG A 46 0.62 -4.64 -18.97
N HIS A 47 -0.04 -5.17 -17.94
CA HIS A 47 -0.31 -4.42 -16.70
C HIS A 47 0.97 -4.07 -15.94
N VAL A 48 1.93 -5.00 -15.85
CA VAL A 48 3.22 -4.74 -15.19
C VAL A 48 3.99 -3.64 -15.94
N ILE A 49 4.03 -3.67 -17.27
CA ILE A 49 4.65 -2.62 -18.09
C ILE A 49 3.98 -1.25 -17.88
N ILE A 50 2.65 -1.20 -17.82
CA ILE A 50 1.92 0.07 -17.58
C ILE A 50 2.21 0.61 -16.18
N ILE A 51 2.29 -0.25 -15.17
CA ILE A 51 2.58 0.15 -13.78
C ILE A 51 4.02 0.66 -13.66
N THR A 52 5.01 -0.03 -14.25
CA THR A 52 6.41 0.42 -14.20
C THR A 52 6.59 1.77 -14.89
N HIS A 53 5.98 2.00 -16.05
CA HIS A 53 6.01 3.31 -16.71
C HIS A 53 5.33 4.42 -15.91
N LYS A 54 4.20 4.14 -15.23
CA LYS A 54 3.54 5.13 -14.36
C LYS A 54 4.39 5.49 -13.14
N THR A 55 5.05 4.51 -12.52
CA THR A 55 5.95 4.74 -11.39
C THR A 55 7.16 5.59 -11.81
N GLN A 56 7.78 5.28 -12.95
CA GLN A 56 8.91 6.04 -13.48
C GLN A 56 8.52 7.51 -13.78
N ARG A 57 7.31 7.75 -14.30
CA ARG A 57 6.79 9.11 -14.55
C ARG A 57 6.46 9.88 -13.25
N GLN A 58 6.02 9.18 -12.20
CA GLN A 58 5.81 9.79 -10.88
C GLN A 58 7.14 10.15 -10.20
N GLU A 59 8.19 9.35 -10.36
CA GLU A 59 9.52 9.67 -9.82
C GLU A 59 10.15 10.89 -10.53
N GLN A 60 10.01 11.00 -11.86
CA GLN A 60 10.49 12.16 -12.60
C GLN A 60 9.75 13.46 -12.21
N THR A 61 8.44 13.41 -11.98
CA THR A 61 7.66 14.58 -11.56
C THR A 61 7.86 14.94 -10.08
N SER A 62 8.22 13.97 -9.23
CA SER A 62 8.53 14.19 -7.81
C SER A 62 9.93 14.77 -7.62
N CYS A 63 10.89 14.40 -8.46
CA CYS A 63 12.26 14.91 -8.39
C CYS A 63 12.36 16.36 -8.89
N SER A 64 11.47 16.80 -9.80
CA SER A 64 11.47 18.16 -10.35
C SER A 64 10.97 19.26 -9.39
N ARG A 65 10.44 18.94 -8.19
CA ARG A 65 9.94 19.95 -7.23
C ARG A 65 10.80 20.10 -5.97
N ARG A 66 11.93 19.41 -5.85
CA ARG A 66 12.86 19.59 -4.71
C ARG A 66 14.31 19.52 -5.16
N THR A 67 14.72 20.51 -5.94
CA THR A 67 16.12 20.90 -6.08
C THR A 67 16.17 22.42 -6.11
N SER A 68 17.12 23.11 -5.47
CA SER A 68 18.20 22.66 -4.59
C SER A 68 19.07 23.88 -4.27
N GLU A 69 18.94 24.43 -3.07
CA GLU A 69 20.12 24.99 -2.37
C GLU A 69 20.62 24.00 -1.31
N GLY A 70 19.71 23.32 -0.59
CA GLY A 70 20.09 22.35 0.45
C GLY A 70 20.74 21.05 -0.03
N SER A 71 20.45 20.60 -1.26
CA SER A 71 21.00 19.33 -1.80
C SER A 71 22.47 19.46 -2.25
N LEU A 72 22.86 20.62 -2.77
CA LEU A 72 24.25 20.87 -3.21
C LEU A 72 25.21 20.96 -2.01
N ILE A 73 24.76 21.50 -0.88
CA ILE A 73 25.54 21.53 0.36
C ILE A 73 25.79 20.11 0.88
N TYR A 74 24.78 19.26 0.89
CA TYR A 74 24.92 17.88 1.38
C TYR A 74 25.78 17.02 0.46
N ARG A 75 25.71 17.24 -0.87
CA ARG A 75 26.53 16.52 -1.84
C ARG A 75 28.00 16.98 -1.80
N ARG A 76 28.29 18.28 -1.63
CA ARG A 76 29.66 18.78 -1.42
C ARG A 76 30.26 18.27 -0.11
N MET A 77 29.49 18.20 0.98
CA MET A 77 29.93 17.60 2.25
C MET A 77 30.29 16.11 2.11
N LEU A 78 29.53 15.34 1.31
CA LEU A 78 29.79 13.93 1.12
C LEU A 78 31.01 13.67 0.22
N GLU A 79 31.26 14.53 -0.77
CA GLU A 79 32.41 14.41 -1.68
C GLU A 79 33.75 14.77 -0.97
N GLU A 80 33.76 15.79 -0.11
CA GLU A 80 34.94 16.15 0.70
C GLU A 80 35.32 15.06 1.73
N ARG A 81 34.36 14.27 2.21
CA ARG A 81 34.62 13.14 3.11
C ARG A 81 35.20 11.90 2.42
N ARG A 82 35.17 11.83 1.08
CA ARG A 82 35.60 10.63 0.34
C ARG A 82 37.10 10.60 0.03
N GLN A 83 37.80 11.73 0.17
CA GLN A 83 39.21 11.87 -0.23
C GLN A 83 40.29 11.38 0.76
N PRO A 84 40.08 11.20 2.08
CA PRO A 84 41.16 10.71 2.96
C PRO A 84 41.17 9.18 3.21
N LEU A 85 40.25 8.38 2.67
CA LEU A 85 40.16 6.96 3.01
C LEU A 85 41.02 6.00 2.17
N LEU A 86 41.82 6.50 1.21
CA LEU A 86 42.71 5.66 0.39
C LEU A 86 44.10 5.42 0.99
N ASN A 87 44.44 6.00 2.16
CA ASN A 87 45.75 5.86 2.79
C ASN A 87 45.76 5.08 4.13
N TYR A 88 44.68 4.37 4.48
CA TYR A 88 44.61 3.58 5.72
C TYR A 88 44.48 2.07 5.43
N VAL A 89 45.46 1.52 4.72
CA VAL A 89 45.70 0.07 4.65
C VAL A 89 46.99 -0.21 5.40
N GLY A 90 46.87 -0.54 6.69
CA GLY A 90 48.01 -0.89 7.52
C GLY A 90 47.88 -0.44 8.98
N MET A 91 46.83 -0.88 9.68
CA MET A 91 46.88 -0.90 11.15
C MET A 91 46.48 -2.29 11.64
N ASP A 92 47.47 -2.94 12.23
CA ASP A 92 47.38 -4.26 12.83
C ASP A 92 46.31 -4.29 13.93
N CYS A 93 45.46 -5.32 13.86
CA CYS A 93 44.42 -5.61 14.83
C CYS A 93 45.04 -6.02 16.16
N HIS A 94 45.41 -5.05 17.00
CA HIS A 94 45.71 -5.31 18.40
C HIS A 94 44.41 -5.54 19.19
N GLU A 95 44.22 -6.80 19.54
CA GLU A 95 43.20 -7.36 20.41
C GLU A 95 43.04 -6.56 21.72
N SER A 96 42.13 -5.59 21.69
CA SER A 96 41.85 -4.69 22.81
C SER A 96 40.69 -5.22 23.62
N ARG A 97 41.02 -5.60 24.86
CA ARG A 97 40.15 -6.12 25.90
C ARG A 97 38.90 -5.25 26.10
N GLY A 98 37.74 -5.91 26.08
CA GLY A 98 36.40 -5.34 26.26
C GLY A 98 36.25 -4.34 27.39
N HIS A 99 36.43 -3.06 27.07
CA HIS A 99 35.76 -1.98 27.78
C HIS A 99 34.42 -1.77 27.08
N GLN A 100 33.33 -1.95 27.83
CA GLN A 100 32.01 -1.51 27.40
C GLN A 100 32.02 0.02 27.39
N THR A 101 32.47 0.63 26.30
CA THR A 101 32.26 2.06 26.08
C THR A 101 30.76 2.28 26.04
N SER A 102 30.27 3.14 26.93
CA SER A 102 28.86 3.40 26.98
C SER A 102 28.46 4.06 25.66
N ARG A 103 27.25 3.81 25.17
CA ARG A 103 26.72 4.49 23.97
C ARG A 103 26.83 6.02 24.07
N HIS A 104 26.94 6.55 25.29
CA HIS A 104 27.15 7.97 25.55
C HIS A 104 28.56 8.44 25.13
N ASP A 105 29.57 7.60 25.29
CA ASP A 105 30.99 7.92 25.06
C ASP A 105 31.28 7.95 23.55
N ILE A 106 30.70 7.00 22.80
CA ILE A 106 30.81 6.93 21.34
C ILE A 106 30.15 8.16 20.66
N LEU A 107 29.08 8.71 21.26
CA LEU A 107 28.39 9.89 20.73
C LEU A 107 29.14 11.20 21.04
N GLU A 108 29.98 11.24 22.08
CA GLU A 108 30.78 12.43 22.39
C GLU A 108 31.95 12.60 21.42
N ASP A 109 32.59 11.52 20.98
CA ASP A 109 33.69 11.58 20.01
C ASP A 109 33.22 12.02 18.62
N ILE A 110 32.06 11.55 18.16
CA ILE A 110 31.48 11.93 16.85
C ILE A 110 31.09 13.42 16.83
N ALA A 111 30.60 13.96 17.94
CA ALA A 111 30.19 15.37 18.01
C ALA A 111 31.37 16.35 17.98
N CYS A 112 32.58 15.91 18.36
CA CYS A 112 33.76 16.76 18.42
C CYS A 112 34.43 16.99 17.06
N GLN A 113 34.22 16.11 16.07
CA GLN A 113 34.87 16.20 14.76
C GLN A 113 34.20 17.17 13.78
N ASP A 114 32.91 17.48 13.96
CA ASP A 114 32.14 18.23 12.96
C ASP A 114 31.83 19.68 13.34
N GLY A 115 32.37 20.20 14.46
CA GLY A 115 32.14 21.58 14.90
C GLY A 115 30.66 21.93 15.14
N MET A 116 29.77 20.92 15.18
CA MET A 116 28.35 21.12 15.41
C MET A 116 28.11 21.42 16.89
N ASP A 117 27.35 22.47 17.13
CA ASP A 117 26.98 22.91 18.47
C ASP A 117 26.27 21.76 19.22
N LYS A 118 26.86 21.26 20.32
CA LYS A 118 26.37 20.08 21.08
C LYS A 118 24.88 20.17 21.42
N LYS A 119 24.39 21.41 21.59
CA LYS A 119 22.99 21.73 21.85
C LYS A 119 22.07 21.38 20.68
N ALA A 120 22.50 21.59 19.44
CA ALA A 120 21.72 21.27 18.23
C ALA A 120 21.60 19.75 18.02
N PHE A 121 22.68 18.99 18.23
CA PHE A 121 22.67 17.53 18.12
C PHE A 121 21.78 16.87 19.19
N LEU A 122 21.87 17.32 20.44
CA LEU A 122 20.97 16.88 21.52
C LEU A 122 19.50 17.27 21.27
N THR A 123 19.25 18.32 20.50
CA THR A 123 17.88 18.74 20.13
C THR A 123 17.31 17.86 19.01
N MET A 124 18.13 17.42 18.05
CA MET A 124 17.72 16.47 17.01
C MET A 124 17.59 15.02 17.53
N ALA A 125 18.45 14.58 18.45
CA ALA A 125 18.41 13.24 19.04
C ALA A 125 17.26 13.02 20.05
N ARG A 126 16.50 14.08 20.39
CA ARG A 126 15.41 14.02 21.39
C ARG A 126 14.00 13.96 20.79
N TYR A 127 13.84 13.62 19.50
CA TYR A 127 12.54 13.11 19.07
C TYR A 127 12.32 11.70 19.62
N LYS A 128 12.06 11.60 20.93
CA LYS A 128 11.46 10.41 21.50
C LYS A 128 10.08 10.31 20.86
N CYS A 129 9.88 9.33 19.97
CA CYS A 129 8.55 8.95 19.51
C CYS A 129 7.65 8.89 20.75
N LYS A 130 6.73 9.86 20.89
CA LYS A 130 5.91 10.04 22.08
C LYS A 130 4.88 8.92 22.14
N GLY A 131 5.31 7.75 22.63
CA GLY A 131 4.49 6.60 22.99
C GLY A 131 3.85 5.85 21.82
N LEU A 132 3.50 4.58 22.06
CA LEU A 132 2.55 3.85 21.22
C LEU A 132 1.28 4.70 21.09
N ARG A 133 0.96 5.14 19.87
CA ARG A 133 -0.31 5.84 19.60
C ARG A 133 -1.45 4.93 20.08
N SER A 134 -2.31 5.47 20.92
CA SER A 134 -3.48 4.76 21.46
C SER A 134 -3.14 3.64 22.46
N ASN A 135 -2.38 3.97 23.51
CA ASN A 135 -2.01 3.05 24.60
C ASN A 135 -3.12 2.80 25.65
N TRP A 136 -4.39 2.85 25.25
CA TRP A 136 -5.50 2.46 26.12
C TRP A 136 -6.01 1.08 25.73
N ALA A 137 -6.39 0.28 26.72
CA ALA A 137 -6.95 -1.04 26.50
C ALA A 137 -8.36 -0.94 25.90
N ASP A 138 -8.67 -1.80 24.92
CA ASP A 138 -9.99 -1.81 24.27
C ASP A 138 -11.13 -2.11 25.26
N ALA A 139 -10.87 -2.94 26.27
CA ALA A 139 -11.80 -3.20 27.36
C ALA A 139 -12.18 -1.91 28.13
N ASN A 140 -11.19 -1.07 28.44
CA ASN A 140 -11.41 0.19 29.14
C ASN A 140 -12.23 1.18 28.31
N MET A 141 -11.99 1.24 26.99
CA MET A 141 -12.79 2.05 26.08
C MET A 141 -14.26 1.61 26.08
N LYS A 142 -14.53 0.30 25.97
CA LYS A 142 -15.90 -0.25 25.99
C LYS A 142 -16.61 0.04 27.30
N LEU A 143 -15.95 -0.17 28.44
CA LEU A 143 -16.50 0.12 29.76
C LEU A 143 -16.80 1.62 29.94
N ALA A 144 -15.88 2.49 29.49
CA ALA A 144 -16.07 3.93 29.52
C ALA A 144 -17.27 4.38 28.68
N LEU A 145 -17.41 3.87 27.45
CA LEU A 145 -18.54 4.17 26.58
C LEU A 145 -19.87 3.69 27.18
N ALA A 146 -19.90 2.48 27.75
CA ALA A 146 -21.09 1.94 28.42
C ALA A 146 -21.50 2.79 29.64
N ALA A 147 -20.54 3.21 30.47
CA ALA A 147 -20.79 4.06 31.64
C ALA A 147 -21.32 5.44 31.26
N VAL A 148 -20.81 6.03 30.17
CA VAL A 148 -21.27 7.34 29.68
C VAL A 148 -22.63 7.24 28.99
N ARG A 149 -22.85 6.22 28.14
CA ARG A 149 -24.14 6.01 27.44
C ARG A 149 -25.29 5.73 28.42
N SER A 150 -25.03 4.96 29.48
CA SER A 150 -26.00 4.73 30.56
C SER A 150 -26.22 5.94 31.49
N ARG A 151 -25.58 7.09 31.20
CA ARG A 151 -25.59 8.32 32.01
C ARG A 151 -25.14 8.13 33.47
N LYS A 152 -24.49 7.00 33.79
CA LYS A 152 -23.95 6.71 35.13
C LYS A 152 -22.77 7.63 35.49
N MET A 153 -21.99 8.05 34.50
CA MET A 153 -20.82 8.90 34.70
C MET A 153 -20.70 10.00 33.62
N LYS A 154 -20.17 11.17 34.01
CA LYS A 154 -19.78 12.24 33.06
C LYS A 154 -18.52 11.83 32.28
N ILE A 155 -18.39 12.34 31.04
CA ILE A 155 -17.26 12.03 30.14
C ILE A 155 -15.89 12.26 30.79
N TYR A 156 -15.73 13.37 31.52
CA TYR A 156 -14.46 13.68 32.19
C TYR A 156 -14.12 12.67 33.30
N THR A 157 -15.12 12.26 34.08
CA THR A 157 -14.96 11.26 35.15
C THR A 157 -14.60 9.89 34.56
N ALA A 158 -15.29 9.47 33.49
CA ALA A 158 -14.97 8.24 32.78
C ALA A 158 -13.55 8.26 32.19
N SER A 159 -13.12 9.40 31.63
CA SER A 159 -11.75 9.56 31.10
C SER A 159 -10.68 9.27 32.16
N LYS A 160 -10.84 9.82 33.37
CA LYS A 160 -9.91 9.56 34.48
C LYS A 160 -9.97 8.12 34.98
N HIS A 161 -11.17 7.59 35.17
CA HIS A 161 -11.38 6.25 35.75
C HIS A 161 -10.85 5.12 34.85
N TYR A 162 -11.04 5.24 33.53
CA TYR A 162 -10.66 4.21 32.57
C TYR A 162 -9.34 4.49 31.84
N ASN A 163 -8.66 5.60 32.18
CA ASN A 163 -7.43 6.06 31.54
C ASN A 163 -7.54 6.17 30.00
N VAL A 164 -8.69 6.67 29.51
CA VAL A 164 -8.94 6.90 28.09
C VAL A 164 -8.96 8.41 27.86
N PRO A 165 -8.22 8.96 26.86
CA PRO A 165 -8.22 10.39 26.63
C PRO A 165 -9.62 10.94 26.35
N ARG A 166 -9.99 12.03 27.04
CA ARG A 166 -11.31 12.66 26.94
C ARG A 166 -11.74 12.91 25.49
N ARG A 167 -10.84 13.45 24.66
CA ARG A 167 -11.10 13.73 23.24
C ARG A 167 -11.43 12.46 22.45
N THR A 168 -10.79 11.34 22.79
CA THR A 168 -11.07 10.05 22.16
C THR A 168 -12.46 9.55 22.53
N LEU A 169 -12.87 9.63 23.79
CA LEU A 169 -14.23 9.27 24.20
C LEU A 169 -15.29 10.11 23.49
N ILE A 170 -15.10 11.43 23.41
CA ILE A 170 -16.02 12.33 22.70
C ILE A 170 -16.18 11.90 21.24
N ARG A 171 -15.06 11.66 20.55
CA ARG A 171 -15.07 11.22 19.15
C ARG A 171 -15.84 9.90 18.97
N TYR A 172 -15.60 8.91 19.84
CA TYR A 172 -16.26 7.61 19.73
C TYR A 172 -17.76 7.67 20.04
N LEU A 173 -18.17 8.56 20.96
CA LEU A 173 -19.58 8.80 21.24
C LEU A 173 -20.28 9.50 20.06
N GLN A 174 -19.64 10.50 19.45
CA GLN A 174 -20.18 11.20 18.27
C GLN A 174 -20.30 10.25 17.07
N GLU A 175 -19.30 9.40 16.85
CA GLU A 175 -19.27 8.45 15.73
C GLU A 175 -20.03 7.14 16.03
N ASN A 176 -20.58 6.98 17.24
CA ASN A 176 -21.18 5.74 17.75
C ASN A 176 -20.31 4.47 17.59
N LYS A 177 -18.98 4.61 17.62
CA LYS A 177 -18.03 3.49 17.50
C LYS A 177 -17.81 2.79 18.83
N GLU A 178 -17.72 1.46 18.80
CA GLU A 178 -17.47 0.64 19.99
C GLU A 178 -16.07 0.02 20.03
N THR A 179 -15.46 -0.17 18.86
CA THR A 179 -14.16 -0.82 18.70
C THR A 179 -13.11 0.17 18.22
N LYS A 180 -11.86 -0.08 18.61
CA LYS A 180 -10.73 0.74 18.21
C LYS A 180 -10.60 0.73 16.69
N SER A 181 -10.62 1.91 16.08
CA SER A 181 -10.32 2.04 14.65
C SER A 181 -8.90 1.52 14.40
N THR A 182 -8.73 0.59 13.47
CA THR A 182 -7.41 0.18 12.97
C THR A 182 -6.65 1.43 12.55
N LEU A 183 -5.50 1.66 13.17
CA LEU A 183 -4.64 2.79 12.83
C LEU A 183 -3.94 2.49 11.51
N GLY A 184 -3.92 3.47 10.60
CA GLY A 184 -3.22 3.37 9.32
C GLY A 184 -4.09 2.88 8.17
N ARG A 185 -3.44 2.68 7.02
CA ARG A 185 -4.07 2.10 5.83
C ARG A 185 -4.21 0.59 6.05
N LYS A 186 -5.28 0.00 5.54
CA LYS A 186 -5.39 -1.46 5.49
C LYS A 186 -4.25 -1.99 4.61
N PRO A 187 -3.59 -3.11 4.98
CA PRO A 187 -2.63 -3.75 4.10
C PRO A 187 -3.32 -4.06 2.76
N LEU A 188 -2.59 -3.89 1.67
CA LEU A 188 -3.10 -4.18 0.32
C LEU A 188 -3.16 -5.68 0.05
N LEU A 189 -2.25 -6.44 0.67
CA LEU A 189 -2.21 -7.88 0.56
C LEU A 189 -3.17 -8.52 1.57
N ASN A 190 -3.83 -9.59 1.11
CA ASN A 190 -4.56 -10.47 2.01
C ASN A 190 -3.58 -11.38 2.75
N PRO A 191 -3.93 -11.91 3.93
CA PRO A 191 -3.07 -12.83 4.67
C PRO A 191 -2.75 -14.12 3.90
N GLU A 192 -3.63 -14.53 2.97
CA GLU A 192 -3.37 -15.67 2.08
C GLU A 192 -2.25 -15.36 1.08
N ASP A 193 -2.24 -14.15 0.51
CA ASP A 193 -1.21 -13.69 -0.41
C ASP A 193 0.14 -13.51 0.29
N GLU A 194 0.12 -13.02 1.53
CA GLU A 194 1.32 -12.93 2.37
C GLU A 194 1.96 -14.30 2.57
N LYS A 195 1.15 -15.33 2.89
CA LYS A 195 1.64 -16.71 3.06
C LYS A 195 2.20 -17.30 1.76
N ILE A 196 1.58 -16.98 0.62
CA ILE A 196 2.09 -17.40 -0.69
C ILE A 196 3.44 -16.72 -0.95
N LEU A 197 3.55 -15.41 -0.72
CA LEU A 197 4.79 -14.66 -0.89
C LEU A 197 5.91 -15.15 0.03
N GLU A 198 5.61 -15.49 1.28
CA GLU A 198 6.58 -16.12 2.19
C GLU A 198 7.17 -17.39 1.57
N SER A 199 6.33 -18.28 1.03
CA SER A 199 6.79 -19.52 0.39
C SER A 199 7.55 -19.30 -0.93
N LEU A 200 7.26 -18.21 -1.63
CA LEU A 200 7.92 -17.85 -2.87
C LEU A 200 9.24 -17.14 -2.63
N TRP A 201 9.36 -16.39 -1.53
CA TRP A 201 10.55 -15.62 -1.22
C TRP A 201 11.79 -16.51 -1.11
N ASP A 202 11.69 -17.64 -0.42
CA ASP A 202 12.78 -18.59 -0.26
C ASP A 202 13.24 -19.20 -1.61
N LYS A 203 12.31 -19.35 -2.56
CA LYS A 203 12.59 -19.90 -3.90
C LYS A 203 13.11 -18.83 -4.85
N ALA A 204 12.61 -17.60 -4.72
CA ALA A 204 12.96 -16.49 -5.58
C ALA A 204 14.31 -15.89 -5.19
N ALA A 205 14.56 -15.69 -3.90
CA ALA A 205 15.76 -15.05 -3.34
C ALA A 205 16.95 -16.03 -3.20
N THR A 206 17.13 -16.95 -4.15
CA THR A 206 18.31 -17.80 -4.18
C THR A 206 19.52 -17.00 -4.69
N PRO A 207 20.74 -17.25 -4.18
CA PRO A 207 21.95 -16.57 -4.65
C PRO A 207 22.16 -16.72 -6.16
N ALA A 208 21.73 -17.84 -6.75
CA ALA A 208 21.79 -18.07 -8.19
C ALA A 208 20.89 -17.11 -8.97
N ASN A 209 19.63 -16.94 -8.55
CA ASN A 209 18.70 -15.99 -9.18
C ASN A 209 19.17 -14.55 -9.00
N VAL A 210 19.71 -14.21 -7.83
CA VAL A 210 20.28 -12.89 -7.55
C VAL A 210 21.49 -12.61 -8.45
N LYS A 211 22.42 -13.56 -8.58
CA LYS A 211 23.56 -13.45 -9.51
C LYS A 211 23.11 -13.31 -10.95
N ALA A 212 22.17 -14.15 -11.40
CA ALA A 212 21.61 -14.06 -12.75
C ALA A 212 20.96 -12.69 -13.01
N GLY A 213 20.27 -12.11 -12.01
CA GLY A 213 19.74 -10.75 -12.09
C GLY A 213 20.83 -9.68 -12.23
N PHE A 214 21.92 -9.79 -11.45
CA PHE A 214 23.08 -8.89 -11.57
C PHE A 214 23.82 -9.03 -12.90
N GLU A 215 24.01 -10.26 -13.39
CA GLU A 215 24.60 -10.54 -14.71
C GLU A 215 23.75 -9.98 -15.85
N ALA A 216 22.42 -10.13 -15.75
CA ALA A 216 21.48 -9.64 -16.76
C ALA A 216 21.41 -8.11 -16.83
N THR A 217 21.53 -7.43 -15.68
CA THR A 217 21.55 -5.97 -15.57
C THR A 217 22.91 -5.35 -15.88
N GLY A 218 23.98 -6.16 -15.91
CA GLY A 218 25.32 -5.68 -16.21
C GLY A 218 25.98 -4.92 -15.07
N ILE A 219 25.54 -5.19 -13.83
CA ILE A 219 26.12 -4.57 -12.64
C ILE A 219 27.49 -5.19 -12.37
N PHE A 220 28.52 -4.35 -12.23
CA PHE A 220 29.87 -4.76 -11.83
C PHE A 220 29.84 -5.41 -10.43
N PRO A 221 30.48 -6.57 -10.20
CA PRO A 221 31.47 -7.26 -11.05
C PRO A 221 30.92 -8.39 -11.93
N PHE A 222 29.60 -8.56 -12.03
CA PHE A 222 29.00 -9.79 -12.55
C PHE A 222 28.95 -9.86 -14.09
N ASN A 223 28.88 -8.73 -14.81
CA ASN A 223 29.11 -8.65 -16.26
C ASN A 223 29.29 -7.19 -16.73
N PRO A 224 30.51 -6.63 -16.76
CA PRO A 224 30.72 -5.22 -17.11
C PRO A 224 30.36 -4.88 -18.56
N ASP A 225 30.50 -5.83 -19.47
CA ASP A 225 30.33 -5.60 -20.92
C ASP A 225 28.86 -5.54 -21.35
N ARG A 226 27.94 -5.87 -20.44
CA ARG A 226 26.49 -5.87 -20.67
C ARG A 226 25.93 -4.45 -20.77
N ILE A 227 26.50 -3.48 -20.06
CA ILE A 227 26.19 -2.05 -20.23
C ILE A 227 27.19 -1.50 -21.23
N LEU A 228 26.75 -1.29 -22.48
CA LEU A 228 27.58 -0.69 -23.50
C LEU A 228 28.02 0.72 -23.05
N GLU A 229 29.29 1.05 -23.30
CA GLU A 229 29.89 2.33 -22.88
C GLU A 229 29.15 3.54 -23.46
N GLU A 230 28.53 3.39 -24.63
CA GLU A 230 27.67 4.40 -25.26
C GLU A 230 26.41 4.71 -24.45
N VAL A 231 25.83 3.71 -23.77
CA VAL A 231 24.63 3.86 -22.90
C VAL A 231 25.01 4.37 -21.51
N TYR A 232 26.27 4.13 -21.12
CA TYR A 232 26.86 4.71 -19.92
C TYR A 232 27.28 6.18 -20.13
N ALA A 233 26.96 6.78 -21.29
CA ALA A 233 27.18 8.21 -21.49
C ALA A 233 26.55 8.97 -20.31
N PRO A 234 27.34 9.67 -19.48
CA PRO A 234 26.81 10.45 -18.39
C PRO A 234 25.76 11.34 -19.01
N SER A 235 24.51 11.24 -18.55
CA SER A 235 23.40 12.01 -19.10
C SER A 235 23.91 13.43 -19.22
N ILE A 236 24.12 13.89 -20.46
CA ILE A 236 24.70 15.21 -20.72
C ILE A 236 23.87 16.12 -19.85
N PRO A 237 24.47 16.79 -18.84
CA PRO A 237 23.69 17.56 -17.90
C PRO A 237 22.82 18.45 -18.76
N THR A 238 21.49 18.22 -18.71
CA THR A 238 20.52 19.10 -19.36
C THR A 238 20.41 20.33 -18.48
N HIS A 239 21.56 20.90 -18.15
CA HIS A 239 21.68 22.25 -17.72
C HIS A 239 21.40 23.03 -18.99
N ASN A 240 20.10 23.23 -19.24
CA ASN A 240 19.64 24.36 -20.02
C ASN A 240 20.18 25.57 -19.25
N PHE A 241 21.44 25.94 -19.51
CA PHE A 241 21.84 27.32 -19.42
C PHE A 241 20.91 27.99 -20.40
N ALA A 242 19.80 28.52 -19.88
CA ALA A 242 18.99 29.47 -20.61
C ALA A 242 19.99 30.54 -21.03
N GLU A 243 20.42 30.53 -22.28
CA GLU A 243 21.31 31.55 -22.79
C GLU A 243 20.59 32.88 -22.60
N PRO A 244 21.11 33.77 -21.73
CA PRO A 244 20.51 35.08 -21.54
C PRO A 244 20.88 35.92 -22.76
N GLY A 245 20.18 35.72 -23.89
CA GLY A 245 20.53 36.43 -25.12
C GLY A 245 19.68 36.18 -26.36
N ALA A 246 18.83 35.15 -26.41
CA ALA A 246 17.92 35.00 -27.54
C ALA A 246 16.67 35.87 -27.33
N SER A 247 16.73 37.09 -27.85
CA SER A 247 15.59 37.98 -28.04
C SER A 247 14.41 37.26 -28.72
N PRO A 248 13.16 37.52 -28.31
CA PRO A 248 11.99 37.07 -29.06
C PRO A 248 11.98 37.79 -30.40
N SER A 249 12.39 37.10 -31.47
CA SER A 249 12.12 37.57 -32.82
C SER A 249 10.65 37.31 -33.10
N GLU A 250 9.87 38.37 -32.99
CA GLU A 250 8.57 38.50 -33.62
C GLU A 250 8.67 38.26 -35.14
N ASN A 251 7.57 37.75 -35.67
CA ASN A 251 7.12 37.76 -37.07
C ASN A 251 7.78 36.74 -38.02
N GLN A 252 7.00 35.81 -38.58
CA GLN A 252 6.13 36.14 -39.71
C GLN A 252 5.12 35.02 -40.01
N GLU A 253 3.90 35.48 -40.29
CA GLU A 253 2.84 34.76 -40.96
C GLU A 253 3.24 34.31 -42.38
N ASN A 254 2.48 33.33 -42.87
CA ASN A 254 2.19 33.00 -44.26
C ASN A 254 3.16 32.08 -45.00
N GLY A 255 2.63 30.90 -45.36
CA GLY A 255 3.29 29.93 -46.23
C GLY A 255 2.42 28.71 -46.49
N ASP A 256 1.21 28.96 -47.00
CA ASP A 256 0.35 28.00 -47.69
C ASP A 256 1.17 27.11 -48.64
N THR A 257 1.08 25.79 -48.51
CA THR A 257 1.12 24.88 -49.67
C THR A 257 0.35 23.62 -49.37
N ASN A 258 -0.72 23.47 -50.15
CA ASN A 258 -1.63 22.35 -50.25
C ASN A 258 -0.96 21.03 -50.64
N ASP A 259 -1.73 19.97 -50.37
CA ASP A 259 -1.76 18.67 -51.04
C ASP A 259 -0.54 17.76 -50.86
N SER A 260 -0.67 16.47 -50.58
CA SER A 260 -1.81 15.56 -50.41
C SER A 260 -1.17 14.23 -49.98
N ASP A 261 -1.85 13.41 -49.17
CA ASP A 261 -2.19 12.02 -49.52
C ASP A 261 -2.61 11.22 -48.28
N ALA A 262 -3.54 10.32 -48.53
CA ALA A 262 -4.49 9.68 -47.66
C ALA A 262 -3.92 8.81 -46.54
N THR A 263 -4.63 8.73 -45.41
CA THR A 263 -5.46 7.54 -45.12
C THR A 263 -6.36 7.75 -43.89
N ASN A 264 -7.65 7.59 -44.16
CA ASN A 264 -8.79 7.45 -43.25
C ASN A 264 -8.61 6.32 -42.21
N LEU A 265 -8.99 6.57 -40.95
CA LEU A 265 -9.81 5.64 -40.16
C LEU A 265 -10.72 6.39 -39.17
N LEU A 266 -11.88 6.78 -39.70
CA LEU A 266 -13.23 6.55 -39.17
C LEU A 266 -13.43 6.51 -37.63
N ILE A 267 -13.96 7.60 -37.08
CA ILE A 267 -14.73 7.60 -35.82
C ILE A 267 -16.07 8.31 -36.11
N PRO A 268 -17.23 7.66 -35.93
CA PRO A 268 -18.52 8.32 -36.12
C PRO A 268 -18.87 9.27 -34.96
N PRO A 269 -19.48 10.44 -35.22
CA PRO A 269 -19.97 11.33 -34.18
C PRO A 269 -21.35 10.89 -33.68
N GLN A 270 -21.53 10.92 -32.36
CA GLN A 270 -22.86 10.88 -31.75
C GLN A 270 -23.40 12.31 -31.64
N GLU A 271 -24.53 12.53 -32.30
CA GLU A 271 -25.46 13.63 -32.06
C GLU A 271 -26.10 13.46 -30.68
N ASN A 272 -26.25 14.57 -29.94
CA ASN A 272 -27.41 14.79 -29.07
C ASN A 272 -27.58 16.30 -28.89
N GLU A 273 -28.77 16.74 -29.29
CA GLU A 273 -29.27 18.11 -29.33
C GLU A 273 -29.53 18.71 -27.94
N ASP A 274 -29.62 20.03 -27.99
CA ASP A 274 -29.99 21.01 -26.98
C ASP A 274 -31.27 20.68 -26.19
N THR A 275 -31.38 21.23 -24.97
CA THR A 275 -32.44 22.21 -24.67
C THR A 275 -32.29 22.87 -23.30
N ASN A 276 -32.51 24.19 -23.34
CA ASN A 276 -33.10 25.06 -22.31
C ASN A 276 -32.20 25.67 -21.23
N GLU A 277 -31.62 26.80 -21.63
CA GLU A 277 -31.84 28.12 -21.00
C GLU A 277 -33.18 28.26 -20.25
N SER A 278 -33.12 28.68 -18.99
CA SER A 278 -33.95 29.78 -18.50
C SER A 278 -33.25 30.50 -17.35
N ASP A 279 -33.03 31.77 -17.63
CA ASP A 279 -32.59 32.91 -16.86
C ASP A 279 -33.36 33.15 -15.54
N VAL A 280 -32.90 34.15 -14.77
CA VAL A 280 -33.63 35.02 -13.82
C VAL A 280 -33.07 35.06 -12.36
N THR A 281 -32.24 36.10 -12.17
CA THR A 281 -32.15 37.07 -11.04
C THR A 281 -31.18 36.92 -9.87
N ASP A 282 -30.30 37.93 -9.81
CA ASP A 282 -29.70 38.60 -8.65
C ASP A 282 -30.66 38.84 -7.48
N ALA A 283 -30.16 38.71 -6.25
CA ALA A 283 -30.18 39.80 -5.26
C ALA A 283 -29.55 39.37 -3.92
N SER A 284 -28.66 40.25 -3.46
CA SER A 284 -28.16 40.41 -2.09
C SER A 284 -29.22 40.27 -0.98
N GLY A 285 -28.82 39.77 0.18
CA GLY A 285 -29.62 39.98 1.40
C GLY A 285 -29.23 39.10 2.58
N ASN A 286 -28.50 39.67 3.53
CA ASN A 286 -28.44 39.20 4.91
C ASN A 286 -29.85 38.87 5.44
N SER A 287 -30.03 37.72 6.07
CA SER A 287 -30.97 37.62 7.19
C SER A 287 -30.63 36.46 8.14
N PRO A 288 -30.61 36.70 9.46
CA PRO A 288 -30.41 35.69 10.49
C PRO A 288 -31.73 34.97 10.83
N TYR A 289 -31.68 34.05 11.80
CA TYR A 289 -32.79 33.31 12.45
C TYR A 289 -33.06 31.88 11.91
N PRO A 290 -33.75 31.02 12.69
CA PRO A 290 -33.25 30.40 13.92
C PRO A 290 -33.45 28.87 13.90
N LEU A 291 -32.95 28.20 14.94
CA LEU A 291 -33.17 26.79 15.27
C LEU A 291 -34.65 26.34 15.17
N PRO A 292 -34.92 25.07 14.82
CA PRO A 292 -36.06 24.33 15.35
C PRO A 292 -35.63 23.42 16.51
N ASN A 293 -36.34 23.59 17.62
CA ASN A 293 -36.40 22.68 18.76
C ASN A 293 -37.38 21.52 18.48
N GLU A 294 -37.07 20.37 19.11
CA GLU A 294 -37.96 19.24 19.47
C GLU A 294 -38.55 18.46 18.26
N ASP A 295 -38.77 17.15 18.26
CA ASP A 295 -39.48 16.38 19.27
C ASP A 295 -39.27 14.86 19.10
N LYS A 296 -39.74 14.14 20.11
CA LYS A 296 -39.66 12.73 20.47
C LYS A 296 -39.93 11.71 19.34
N GLY A 297 -39.21 10.58 19.40
CA GLY A 297 -39.49 9.39 18.60
C GLY A 297 -38.84 8.13 19.18
N ASN A 298 -39.37 7.68 20.32
CA ASN A 298 -39.04 6.42 20.97
C ASN A 298 -39.70 5.24 20.24
N SER A 299 -38.93 4.35 19.63
CA SER A 299 -39.38 2.99 19.35
C SER A 299 -38.20 2.00 19.37
N ASN A 300 -38.14 1.23 20.46
CA ASN A 300 -37.43 -0.04 20.52
C ASN A 300 -38.02 -1.02 19.50
N PRO A 301 -37.19 -1.79 18.80
CA PRO A 301 -37.52 -3.17 18.48
C PRO A 301 -36.77 -4.13 19.41
N SER A 302 -37.55 -4.72 20.32
CA SER A 302 -37.22 -5.88 21.10
C SER A 302 -36.85 -7.08 20.22
N ASN A 303 -35.70 -7.69 20.55
CA ASN A 303 -35.53 -9.12 20.80
C ASN A 303 -36.01 -10.13 19.73
N ALA A 304 -35.04 -10.70 19.00
CA ALA A 304 -35.01 -12.12 18.62
C ALA A 304 -33.66 -12.45 17.96
N LYS A 305 -32.62 -12.71 18.77
CA LYS A 305 -31.39 -13.38 18.27
C LYS A 305 -31.49 -14.86 18.61
N GLN A 306 -31.94 -15.65 17.65
CA GLN A 306 -31.72 -17.10 17.64
C GLN A 306 -30.20 -17.37 17.60
N SER A 307 -29.70 -18.03 18.64
CA SER A 307 -28.34 -18.56 18.67
C SER A 307 -28.27 -19.81 17.78
N VAL A 308 -27.79 -19.66 16.55
CA VAL A 308 -27.39 -20.80 15.73
C VAL A 308 -25.98 -21.20 16.16
N VAL A 309 -25.90 -22.26 16.96
CA VAL A 309 -24.65 -22.95 17.29
C VAL A 309 -24.24 -23.74 16.06
N LEU A 310 -23.31 -23.19 15.25
CA LEU A 310 -22.66 -23.93 14.18
C LEU A 310 -21.56 -24.82 14.80
N GLN A 311 -21.86 -26.09 15.00
CA GLN A 311 -20.85 -27.12 15.22
C GLN A 311 -20.08 -27.33 13.92
N LEU A 312 -18.85 -26.82 13.87
CA LEU A 312 -17.89 -27.14 12.81
C LEU A 312 -17.44 -28.60 12.98
N GLN A 313 -18.05 -29.51 12.22
CA GLN A 313 -17.53 -30.85 12.03
C GLN A 313 -16.39 -30.77 11.00
N THR A 314 -15.17 -30.98 11.48
CA THR A 314 -13.97 -31.17 10.66
C THR A 314 -14.08 -32.47 9.88
N THR A 315 -14.22 -32.38 8.56
CA THR A 315 -14.15 -33.54 7.67
C THR A 315 -12.69 -33.86 7.34
N PRO A 316 -12.23 -35.11 7.53
CA PRO A 316 -10.90 -35.55 7.13
C PRO A 316 -10.95 -36.03 5.68
N LEU A 317 -10.53 -35.19 4.73
CA LEU A 317 -10.28 -35.64 3.36
C LEU A 317 -8.94 -35.08 2.88
N MET A 318 -8.23 -35.93 2.15
CA MET A 318 -7.03 -35.66 1.34
C MET A 318 -5.66 -36.03 1.97
N ILE A 319 -5.53 -37.26 2.47
CA ILE A 319 -4.22 -37.97 2.53
C ILE A 319 -4.31 -39.26 1.69
N ILE A 320 -4.57 -39.17 0.38
CA ILE A 320 -4.49 -40.36 -0.50
C ILE A 320 -3.73 -40.11 -1.83
N HIS A 321 -3.53 -38.86 -2.28
CA HIS A 321 -2.93 -38.62 -3.60
C HIS A 321 -1.38 -38.53 -3.66
N SER A 322 -0.66 -38.72 -2.55
CA SER A 322 0.81 -38.59 -2.54
C SER A 322 1.57 -39.84 -3.04
N THR A 323 1.00 -41.04 -2.92
CA THR A 323 1.75 -42.28 -3.16
C THR A 323 1.76 -42.75 -4.61
N GLN A 324 0.79 -42.32 -5.44
CA GLN A 324 0.74 -42.73 -6.85
C GLN A 324 1.66 -41.91 -7.75
N ILE A 325 1.96 -40.65 -7.40
CA ILE A 325 2.84 -39.78 -8.20
C ILE A 325 4.29 -40.27 -8.18
N LYS A 326 4.76 -40.88 -7.07
CA LYS A 326 6.13 -41.41 -6.96
C LYS A 326 6.41 -42.64 -7.85
N LYS A 327 5.39 -43.35 -8.35
CA LYS A 327 5.59 -44.49 -9.25
C LYS A 327 5.83 -44.07 -10.70
N ILE A 328 5.26 -42.94 -11.13
CA ILE A 328 5.37 -42.48 -12.52
C ILE A 328 6.78 -41.94 -12.83
N TYR A 329 7.42 -41.26 -11.87
CA TYR A 329 8.78 -40.70 -12.03
C TYR A 329 9.93 -41.71 -11.88
N ARG A 330 9.65 -43.01 -11.73
CA ARG A 330 10.69 -44.06 -11.66
C ARG A 330 10.85 -44.88 -12.94
N THR A 331 10.00 -44.63 -13.93
CA THR A 331 9.96 -45.33 -15.22
C THR A 331 10.24 -44.42 -16.42
N LEU A 332 10.52 -43.14 -16.18
CA LEU A 332 11.08 -42.18 -17.14
C LEU A 332 12.52 -41.88 -16.74
#